data_AF-A0A967S9W4-F1
#
_entry.id   AF-A0A967S9W4-F1
#
_cell.length_a   1.000
_cell.length_b   1.000
_cell.length_c   1.000
_cell.angle_alpha   90.00
_cell.angle_beta   90.00
_cell.angle_gamma   90.00
#
_symmetry.space_group_name_H-M   'P 1'
#
loop_
_entity.id
_entity.type
_entity.pdbx_description
1 polymer ?
#
loop_
_entity_poly.entity_id
_entity_poly.type
_entity_poly.pdbx_seq_one_letter_code
_entity_poly.pdbx_strand_id
1 'polypeptide(L)'
;MTARVAIALSILAGAAVMVYVTMQAGANLTSVVGLLPARVHALALAAFAADFLGRAVRVSLLARGVGHPVRFSTSLWAMLAGEGAGAVTPSKAGAAPAKIAILTRDRMDVGTGGAVLVGETLAEAIALVPLAILALLFLPAGRLGAYAALGYAVLVAVAVVVLYWVARLPLRDAPSWWSRLGLGERRWRVLRVVARRFRHRSKALEHLSLTTLAGIGVATVVHIAGRLAVLPALAVGRVHGDAIASLIGWPFLLLYGGAMVPTPAAGGAIEAGFAAALASVLPRADLGGLLLWWRVYTFYAPALLGGAILILGGVIWETHKATRGPPEVVE
;
A
#
# COMPACT_ATOMS: atom_id res chain seq x y z
N MET A 1 1.52 15.07 20.05
CA MET A 1 0.44 15.17 19.07
C MET A 1 -0.35 13.87 19.08
N THR A 2 -1.66 13.89 19.34
CA THR A 2 -2.46 12.66 19.38
C THR A 2 -2.66 12.09 17.97
N ALA A 3 -2.81 10.78 17.83
CA ALA A 3 -3.00 10.13 16.52
C ALA A 3 -4.18 10.72 15.72
N ARG A 4 -5.23 11.18 16.42
CA ARG A 4 -6.40 11.87 15.84
C ARG A 4 -5.99 13.17 15.15
N VAL A 5 -5.13 13.97 15.78
CA VAL A 5 -4.62 15.23 15.22
C VAL A 5 -3.73 14.95 14.02
N ALA A 6 -2.93 13.88 14.03
CA ALA A 6 -2.10 13.51 12.87
C ALA A 6 -2.91 13.06 11.65
N ILE A 7 -3.99 12.30 11.87
CA ILE A 7 -4.93 11.88 10.81
C ILE A 7 -5.62 13.11 10.23
N ALA A 8 -6.19 13.97 11.08
CA ALA A 8 -6.84 15.20 10.65
C ALA A 8 -5.86 16.08 9.85
N LEU A 9 -4.64 16.31 10.35
CA LEU A 9 -3.64 17.14 9.66
C LEU A 9 -3.20 16.54 8.32
N SER A 10 -3.02 15.23 8.20
CA SER A 10 -2.63 14.59 6.93
C SER A 10 -3.75 14.68 5.89
N ILE A 11 -5.00 14.49 6.31
CA ILE A 11 -6.16 14.62 5.42
C ILE A 11 -6.34 16.08 5.02
N LEU A 12 -6.23 17.03 5.96
CA LEU A 12 -6.35 18.47 5.71
C LEU A 12 -5.22 18.97 4.80
N ALA A 13 -3.98 18.53 4.99
CA ALA A 13 -2.86 18.89 4.12
C ALA A 13 -3.08 18.38 2.68
N GLY A 14 -3.49 17.12 2.53
CA GLY A 14 -3.83 16.57 1.22
C GLY A 14 -4.99 17.32 0.55
N ALA A 15 -6.06 17.59 1.30
CA ALA A 15 -7.21 18.34 0.82
C ALA A 15 -6.84 19.79 0.43
N ALA A 16 -6.02 20.46 1.24
CA ALA A 16 -5.56 21.83 0.97
C ALA A 16 -4.70 21.92 -0.29
N VAL A 17 -3.77 20.97 -0.51
CA VAL A 17 -2.98 20.90 -1.74
C VAL A 17 -3.90 20.65 -2.94
N MET A 18 -4.91 19.80 -2.82
CA MET A 18 -5.87 19.56 -3.90
C MET A 18 -6.72 20.79 -4.21
N VAL A 19 -7.18 21.53 -3.20
CA VAL A 19 -7.88 22.81 -3.40
C VAL A 19 -6.98 23.80 -4.11
N TYR A 20 -5.72 23.93 -3.69
CA TYR A 20 -4.73 24.80 -4.33
C TYR A 20 -4.49 24.43 -5.80
N VAL A 21 -4.26 23.14 -6.11
CA VAL A 21 -4.10 22.65 -7.49
C VAL A 21 -5.34 22.94 -8.34
N THR A 22 -6.53 22.76 -7.76
CA THR A 22 -7.81 23.02 -8.43
C THR A 22 -7.99 24.50 -8.75
N MET A 23 -7.66 25.38 -7.80
CA MET A 23 -7.71 26.83 -8.00
C MET A 23 -6.70 27.30 -9.05
N GLN A 24 -5.48 26.75 -9.04
CA GLN A 24 -4.46 27.06 -10.05
C GLN A 24 -4.82 26.54 -11.44
N ALA A 25 -5.59 25.46 -11.54
CA ALA A 25 -6.13 24.96 -12.80
C ALA A 25 -7.28 25.82 -13.36
N GLY A 26 -7.75 26.85 -12.63
CA GLY A 26 -8.85 27.71 -13.02
C GLY A 26 -10.24 27.06 -12.90
N ALA A 27 -10.35 25.94 -12.18
CA ALA A 27 -11.60 25.19 -12.02
C ALA A 27 -12.36 25.66 -10.77
N ASN A 28 -13.68 25.84 -10.89
CA ASN A 28 -14.53 26.13 -9.73
C ASN A 28 -14.69 24.88 -8.85
N LEU A 29 -14.54 25.01 -7.53
CA LEU A 29 -14.71 23.90 -6.58
C LEU A 29 -16.10 23.23 -6.68
N THR A 30 -17.13 24.01 -7.01
CA THR A 30 -18.50 23.52 -7.21
C THR A 30 -18.66 22.70 -8.49
N SER A 31 -17.93 23.00 -9.57
CA SER A 31 -17.89 22.15 -10.76
C SER A 31 -17.10 20.87 -10.49
N VAL A 32 -16.04 20.93 -9.69
CA VAL A 32 -15.13 19.81 -9.39
C VAL A 32 -15.80 18.71 -8.55
N VAL A 33 -16.71 19.08 -7.64
CA VAL A 33 -17.40 18.14 -6.73
C VAL A 33 -18.70 17.55 -7.33
N GLY A 34 -19.33 18.20 -8.32
CA GLY A 34 -20.64 17.82 -8.85
C GLY A 34 -20.70 17.13 -10.23
N LEU A 35 -19.59 16.94 -10.94
CA LEU A 35 -19.60 16.73 -12.41
C LEU A 35 -19.59 15.27 -12.94
N LEU A 36 -19.45 14.24 -12.10
CA LEU A 36 -19.35 12.86 -12.61
C LEU A 36 -20.70 12.13 -12.50
N PRO A 37 -21.20 11.52 -13.60
CA PRO A 37 -22.41 10.71 -13.58
C PRO A 37 -22.31 9.57 -12.54
N ALA A 38 -23.43 9.20 -11.92
CA ALA A 38 -23.47 8.11 -10.93
C ALA A 38 -22.84 6.79 -11.42
N ARG A 39 -23.01 6.47 -12.72
CA ARG A 39 -22.36 5.30 -13.36
C ARG A 39 -20.83 5.31 -13.29
N VAL A 40 -20.23 6.50 -13.36
CA VAL A 40 -18.76 6.69 -13.29
C VAL A 40 -18.29 6.44 -11.87
N HIS A 41 -19.01 6.96 -10.87
CA HIS A 41 -18.75 6.66 -9.47
C HIS A 41 -18.96 5.18 -9.14
N ALA A 42 -19.97 4.53 -9.72
CA ALA A 42 -20.19 3.10 -9.55
C ALA A 42 -19.01 2.27 -10.10
N LEU A 43 -18.47 2.64 -11.26
CA LEU A 43 -17.30 1.97 -11.84
C LEU A 43 -16.04 2.20 -10.99
N ALA A 44 -15.80 3.43 -10.53
CA ALA A 44 -14.69 3.75 -9.64
C ALA A 44 -14.82 3.02 -8.29
N LEU A 45 -16.03 2.91 -7.75
CA LEU A 45 -16.32 2.14 -6.53
C LEU A 45 -16.11 0.65 -6.73
N ALA A 46 -16.46 0.09 -7.89
CA ALA A 46 -16.19 -1.30 -8.22
C ALA A 46 -14.68 -1.58 -8.32
N ALA A 47 -13.92 -0.70 -8.96
CA ALA A 47 -12.46 -0.77 -9.02
C ALA A 47 -11.82 -0.67 -7.62
N PHE A 48 -12.31 0.26 -6.80
CA PHE A 48 -11.94 0.39 -5.39
C PHE A 48 -12.25 -0.88 -4.57
N ALA A 49 -13.43 -1.47 -4.75
CA ALA A 49 -13.81 -2.70 -4.07
C ALA A 49 -12.92 -3.86 -4.51
N ALA A 50 -12.61 -3.98 -5.81
CA ALA A 50 -11.69 -4.98 -6.33
C ALA A 50 -10.28 -4.85 -5.71
N ASP A 51 -9.78 -3.62 -5.56
CA ASP A 51 -8.54 -3.32 -4.81
C ASP A 51 -8.60 -3.95 -3.41
N PHE A 52 -9.55 -3.51 -2.58
CA PHE A 52 -9.59 -3.87 -1.16
C PHE A 52 -9.92 -5.34 -0.92
N LEU A 53 -10.87 -5.89 -1.67
CA LEU A 53 -11.24 -7.30 -1.57
C LEU A 53 -10.09 -8.20 -2.04
N GLY A 54 -9.41 -7.85 -3.13
CA GLY A 54 -8.21 -8.56 -3.58
C GLY A 54 -7.12 -8.62 -2.51
N ARG A 55 -6.84 -7.50 -1.84
CA ARG A 55 -5.88 -7.49 -0.71
C ARG A 55 -6.35 -8.32 0.47
N ALA A 56 -7.63 -8.22 0.84
CA ALA A 56 -8.18 -8.98 1.96
C ALA A 56 -8.17 -10.50 1.70
N VAL A 57 -8.51 -10.94 0.49
CA VAL A 57 -8.40 -12.34 0.05
C VAL A 57 -6.95 -12.80 0.11
N ARG A 58 -6.02 -12.01 -0.45
CA ARG A 58 -4.58 -12.31 -0.43
C ARG A 58 -4.07 -12.54 0.99
N VAL A 59 -4.41 -11.66 1.93
CA VAL A 59 -4.03 -11.79 3.35
C VAL A 59 -4.66 -13.02 3.97
N SER A 60 -5.93 -13.31 3.70
CA SER A 60 -6.61 -14.50 4.23
C SER A 60 -5.94 -15.79 3.73
N LEU A 61 -5.57 -15.84 2.45
CA LEU A 61 -4.85 -16.99 1.85
C LEU A 61 -3.44 -17.16 2.43
N LEU A 62 -2.69 -16.07 2.58
CA LEU A 62 -1.38 -16.09 3.22
C LEU A 62 -1.46 -16.57 4.68
N ALA A 63 -2.40 -16.03 5.44
CA ALA A 63 -2.64 -16.40 6.83
C ALA A 63 -3.01 -17.88 6.99
N ARG A 64 -3.93 -18.39 6.17
CA ARG A 64 -4.25 -19.82 6.08
C ARG A 64 -3.02 -20.66 5.73
N GLY A 65 -2.24 -20.20 4.75
CA GLY A 65 -1.06 -20.87 4.25
C GLY A 65 0.06 -21.03 5.28
N VAL A 66 0.21 -20.07 6.19
CA VAL A 66 1.16 -20.15 7.32
C VAL A 66 0.58 -20.85 8.56
N GLY A 67 -0.57 -21.52 8.43
CA GLY A 67 -1.20 -22.31 9.49
C GLY A 67 -2.03 -21.51 10.49
N HIS A 68 -2.32 -20.24 10.22
CA HIS A 68 -3.10 -19.37 11.12
C HIS A 68 -4.26 -18.70 10.38
N PRO A 69 -5.34 -19.45 10.10
CA PRO A 69 -6.47 -18.94 9.32
C PRO A 69 -7.20 -17.81 10.06
N VAL A 70 -7.31 -16.65 9.41
CA VAL A 70 -8.06 -15.51 9.94
C VAL A 70 -9.39 -15.32 9.22
N ARG A 71 -10.36 -14.72 9.92
CA ARG A 71 -11.64 -14.31 9.31
C ARG A 71 -11.40 -13.29 8.19
N PHE A 72 -12.20 -13.35 7.13
CA PHE A 72 -12.10 -12.39 6.03
C PHE A 72 -12.25 -10.93 6.49
N SER A 73 -13.16 -10.69 7.44
CA SER A 73 -13.33 -9.38 8.07
C SER A 73 -12.05 -8.91 8.76
N THR A 74 -11.33 -9.80 9.46
CA THR A 74 -10.05 -9.47 10.10
C THR A 74 -9.02 -9.05 9.05
N SER A 75 -8.94 -9.75 7.93
CA SER A 75 -8.07 -9.37 6.81
C SER A 75 -8.43 -8.00 6.24
N LEU A 76 -9.73 -7.73 6.03
CA LEU A 76 -10.20 -6.44 5.52
C LEU A 76 -9.90 -5.29 6.51
N TRP A 77 -10.15 -5.50 7.80
CA TRP A 77 -9.83 -4.54 8.85
C TRP A 77 -8.33 -4.30 8.98
N ALA A 78 -7.50 -5.33 8.83
CA ALA A 78 -6.06 -5.18 8.81
C ALA A 78 -5.64 -4.29 7.62
N MET A 79 -6.20 -4.51 6.43
CA MET A 79 -5.88 -3.68 5.26
C MET A 79 -6.27 -2.22 5.45
N LEU A 80 -7.49 -1.96 5.91
CA LEU A 80 -7.96 -0.60 6.17
C LEU A 80 -7.15 0.08 7.28
N ALA A 81 -6.91 -0.60 8.41
CA ALA A 81 -6.05 -0.09 9.49
C ALA A 81 -4.64 0.25 8.98
N GLY A 82 -4.09 -0.57 8.09
CA GLY A 82 -2.82 -0.31 7.43
C GLY A 82 -2.81 0.98 6.61
N GLU A 83 -3.86 1.24 5.81
CA GLU A 83 -3.98 2.49 5.04
C GLU A 83 -4.17 3.71 5.96
N GLY A 84 -4.96 3.59 7.03
CA GLY A 84 -5.13 4.65 8.03
C GLY A 84 -3.84 5.04 8.75
N ALA A 85 -3.11 4.06 9.29
CA ALA A 85 -1.82 4.31 9.95
C ALA A 85 -0.73 4.73 8.95
N GLY A 86 -0.75 4.18 7.74
CA GLY A 86 0.17 4.53 6.67
C GLY A 86 0.00 5.97 6.18
N ALA A 87 -1.23 6.48 6.14
CA ALA A 87 -1.52 7.84 5.68
C ALA A 87 -0.88 8.94 6.55
N VAL A 88 -0.65 8.65 7.84
CA VAL A 88 -0.13 9.63 8.82
C VAL A 88 1.33 9.43 9.19
N THR A 89 1.98 8.41 8.63
CA THR A 89 3.36 8.07 8.94
C THR A 89 4.27 8.30 7.73
N PRO A 90 5.50 8.81 7.94
CA PRO A 90 6.48 8.91 6.87
C PRO A 90 6.70 7.55 6.20
N SER A 91 6.76 7.54 4.87
CA SER A 91 6.95 6.32 4.07
C SER A 91 5.95 5.19 4.36
N LYS A 92 4.76 5.52 4.89
CA LYS A 92 3.75 4.56 5.35
C LYS A 92 4.26 3.57 6.41
N ALA A 93 5.28 3.93 7.20
CA ALA A 93 5.92 3.04 8.17
C ALA A 93 4.96 2.45 9.22
N GLY A 94 3.86 3.14 9.53
CA GLY A 94 2.82 2.69 10.45
C GLY A 94 1.88 1.61 9.89
N ALA A 95 1.88 1.36 8.57
CA ALA A 95 0.95 0.43 7.95
C ALA A 95 1.17 -1.02 8.41
N ALA A 96 2.42 -1.48 8.44
CA ALA A 96 2.76 -2.85 8.83
C ALA A 96 2.45 -3.13 10.33
N PRO A 97 2.85 -2.28 11.29
CA PRO A 97 2.45 -2.43 12.69
C PRO A 97 0.93 -2.46 12.89
N ALA A 98 0.18 -1.59 12.21
CA ALA A 98 -1.28 -1.54 12.32
C ALA A 98 -1.94 -2.84 11.80
N LYS A 99 -1.48 -3.36 10.66
CA LYS A 99 -1.93 -4.67 10.15
C LYS A 99 -1.70 -5.78 11.17
N ILE A 100 -0.48 -5.88 11.72
CA ILE A 100 -0.13 -6.90 12.73
C ILE A 100 -1.01 -6.75 13.97
N ALA A 101 -1.25 -5.53 14.47
CA ALA A 101 -2.08 -5.29 15.64
C ALA A 101 -3.54 -5.72 15.47
N ILE A 102 -4.07 -5.68 14.24
CA ILE A 102 -5.40 -6.25 13.95
C ILE A 102 -5.34 -7.77 13.87
N LEU A 103 -4.33 -8.33 13.20
CA LEU A 103 -4.18 -9.78 13.07
C LEU A 103 -3.99 -10.47 14.43
N THR A 104 -3.31 -9.83 15.38
CA THR A 104 -3.13 -10.38 16.74
C THR A 104 -4.44 -10.49 17.53
N ARG A 105 -5.49 -9.73 17.16
CA ARG A 105 -6.82 -9.89 17.76
C ARG A 105 -7.45 -11.26 17.44
N ASP A 106 -7.02 -11.89 16.34
CA ASP A 106 -7.42 -13.25 15.97
C ASP A 106 -6.41 -14.30 16.50
N ARG A 107 -5.64 -13.96 17.56
CA ARG A 107 -4.62 -14.81 18.20
C ARG A 107 -3.40 -15.15 17.31
N MET A 108 -3.20 -14.42 16.22
CA MET A 108 -1.97 -14.52 15.43
C MET A 108 -0.81 -13.90 16.21
N ASP A 109 0.32 -14.59 16.31
CA ASP A 109 1.51 -14.00 16.92
C ASP A 109 2.18 -12.98 15.97
N VAL A 110 2.95 -12.06 16.55
CA VAL A 110 3.65 -10.99 15.82
C VAL A 110 4.65 -11.55 14.78
N GLY A 111 5.21 -12.73 15.02
CA GLY A 111 6.10 -13.43 14.10
C GLY A 111 5.39 -13.87 12.83
N THR A 112 4.30 -14.62 13.00
CA THR A 112 3.43 -15.09 11.91
C THR A 112 2.80 -13.94 11.15
N GLY A 113 2.31 -12.90 11.83
CA GLY A 113 1.82 -11.69 11.18
C GLY A 113 2.89 -11.01 10.32
N GLY A 114 4.14 -10.99 10.78
CA GLY A 114 5.27 -10.54 9.98
C GLY A 114 5.53 -11.40 8.73
N ALA A 115 5.35 -12.72 8.81
CA ALA A 115 5.48 -13.61 7.66
C ALA A 115 4.40 -13.32 6.59
N VAL A 116 3.17 -13.08 7.02
CA VAL A 116 2.06 -12.67 6.12
C VAL A 116 2.40 -11.39 5.38
N LEU A 117 2.92 -10.36 6.06
CA LEU A 117 3.31 -9.09 5.42
C LEU A 117 4.49 -9.25 4.44
N VAL A 118 5.43 -10.12 4.75
CA VAL A 118 6.52 -10.48 3.81
C VAL A 118 5.92 -11.14 2.56
N GLY A 119 5.01 -12.09 2.75
CA GLY A 119 4.30 -12.74 1.65
C GLY A 119 3.50 -11.76 0.78
N GLU A 120 2.85 -10.75 1.38
CA GLU A 120 2.18 -9.68 0.64
C GLU A 120 3.14 -8.91 -0.27
N THR A 121 4.27 -8.46 0.29
CA THR A 121 5.28 -7.67 -0.45
C THR A 121 5.90 -8.48 -1.58
N LEU A 122 6.20 -9.75 -1.33
CA LEU A 122 6.73 -10.67 -2.34
C LEU A 122 5.71 -10.94 -3.45
N ALA A 123 4.46 -11.25 -3.10
CA ALA A 123 3.40 -11.48 -4.07
C ALA A 123 3.19 -10.24 -4.96
N GLU A 124 3.23 -9.04 -4.37
CA GLU A 124 3.12 -7.78 -5.10
C GLU A 124 4.29 -7.58 -6.07
N ALA A 125 5.53 -7.74 -5.60
CA ALA A 125 6.72 -7.63 -6.45
C ALA A 125 6.72 -8.65 -7.61
N ILE A 126 6.35 -9.91 -7.33
CA ILE A 126 6.27 -10.95 -8.36
C ILE A 126 5.19 -10.64 -9.39
N ALA A 127 4.00 -10.20 -8.97
CA ALA A 127 2.90 -9.86 -9.88
C ALA A 127 3.20 -8.62 -10.73
N LEU A 128 3.99 -7.68 -10.22
CA LEU A 128 4.36 -6.47 -10.96
C LEU A 128 5.27 -6.75 -12.17
N VAL A 129 6.10 -7.80 -12.13
CA VAL A 129 7.00 -8.11 -13.26
C VAL A 129 6.23 -8.38 -14.56
N PRO A 130 5.32 -9.37 -14.65
CA PRO A 130 4.57 -9.61 -15.88
C PRO A 130 3.64 -8.44 -16.22
N LEU A 131 3.01 -7.79 -15.22
CA LEU A 131 2.13 -6.64 -15.48
C LEU A 131 2.89 -5.45 -16.08
N ALA A 132 4.10 -5.17 -15.60
CA ALA A 132 4.93 -4.11 -16.13
C ALA A 132 5.49 -4.46 -17.52
N ILE A 133 5.84 -5.72 -17.78
CA ILE A 133 6.23 -6.18 -19.13
C ILE A 133 5.06 -5.98 -20.10
N LEU A 134 3.85 -6.41 -19.73
CA LEU A 134 2.65 -6.17 -20.55
C LEU A 134 2.43 -4.66 -20.78
N ALA A 135 2.57 -3.83 -19.76
CA ALA A 135 2.47 -2.39 -19.90
C ALA A 135 3.53 -1.81 -20.86
N LEU A 136 4.78 -2.29 -20.82
CA LEU A 136 5.83 -1.86 -21.75
C LEU A 136 5.53 -2.22 -23.21
N LEU A 137 4.94 -3.40 -23.43
CA LEU A 137 4.61 -3.92 -24.76
C LEU A 137 3.39 -3.23 -25.36
N PHE A 138 2.36 -2.97 -24.55
CA PHE A 138 1.04 -2.55 -25.04
C PHE A 138 0.67 -1.10 -24.70
N LEU A 139 1.38 -0.42 -23.81
CA LEU A 139 1.08 0.95 -23.38
C LEU A 139 2.30 1.88 -23.57
N PRO A 140 2.59 2.34 -24.82
CA PRO A 140 3.76 3.17 -25.10
C PRO A 140 3.82 4.44 -24.24
N ALA A 141 2.68 5.10 -24.03
CA ALA A 141 2.57 6.30 -23.19
C ALA A 141 2.70 6.01 -21.69
N GLY A 142 2.65 4.75 -21.27
CA GLY A 142 2.78 4.30 -19.88
C GLY A 142 4.14 3.72 -19.51
N ARG A 143 5.14 3.76 -20.41
CA ARG A 143 6.45 3.11 -20.21
C ARG A 143 7.19 3.56 -18.95
N LEU A 144 7.17 4.86 -18.62
CA LEU A 144 7.79 5.36 -17.39
C LEU A 144 7.20 4.72 -16.14
N GLY A 145 5.87 4.55 -16.10
CA GLY A 145 5.21 3.84 -15.02
C GLY A 145 5.60 2.37 -14.94
N ALA A 146 5.66 1.71 -16.09
CA ALA A 146 6.10 0.31 -16.15
C ALA A 146 7.55 0.14 -15.68
N TYR A 147 8.46 1.05 -16.03
CA TYR A 147 9.84 1.04 -15.50
C TYR A 147 9.88 1.24 -13.99
N ALA A 148 9.05 2.13 -13.44
CA ALA A 148 8.96 2.31 -11.99
C ALA A 148 8.42 1.06 -11.27
N ALA A 149 7.44 0.38 -11.86
CA ALA A 149 6.93 -0.88 -11.36
C ALA A 149 8.00 -1.99 -11.36
N LEU A 150 8.77 -2.11 -12.44
CA LEU A 150 9.93 -3.01 -12.50
C LEU A 150 11.00 -2.62 -11.49
N GLY A 151 11.30 -1.32 -11.36
CA GLY A 151 12.26 -0.81 -10.38
C GLY A 151 11.87 -1.16 -8.95
N TYR A 152 10.59 -1.04 -8.60
CA TYR A 152 10.06 -1.48 -7.32
C TYR A 152 10.20 -2.99 -7.12
N ALA A 153 9.83 -3.80 -8.12
CA ALA A 153 9.97 -5.25 -8.05
C ALA A 153 11.43 -5.69 -7.89
N VAL A 154 12.35 -5.07 -8.63
CA VAL A 154 13.80 -5.29 -8.52
C VAL A 154 14.31 -4.87 -7.14
N LEU A 155 13.88 -3.72 -6.62
CA LEU A 155 14.27 -3.25 -5.28
C LEU A 155 13.86 -4.27 -4.21
N VAL A 156 12.62 -4.79 -4.28
CA VAL A 156 12.15 -5.82 -3.35
C VAL A 156 12.97 -7.11 -3.52
N ALA A 157 13.21 -7.56 -4.76
CA ALA A 157 14.01 -8.76 -5.02
C ALA A 157 15.44 -8.63 -4.47
N VAL A 158 16.10 -7.51 -4.72
CA VAL A 158 17.43 -7.20 -4.18
C VAL A 158 17.41 -7.17 -2.65
N ALA A 159 16.42 -6.52 -2.03
CA ALA A 159 16.27 -6.49 -0.59
C ALA A 159 16.13 -7.91 0.00
N VAL A 160 15.32 -8.76 -0.62
CA VAL A 160 15.13 -10.17 -0.21
C VAL A 160 16.43 -10.96 -0.34
N VAL A 161 17.14 -10.83 -1.47
CA VAL A 161 18.44 -11.49 -1.69
C VAL A 161 19.47 -11.04 -0.64
N VAL A 162 19.57 -9.73 -0.39
CA VAL A 162 20.45 -9.17 0.63
C VAL A 162 20.10 -9.70 2.01
N LEU A 163 18.81 -9.72 2.39
CA LEU A 163 18.39 -10.25 3.69
C LEU A 163 18.70 -11.75 3.83
N TYR A 164 18.47 -12.55 2.79
CA TYR A 164 18.83 -13.99 2.81
C TYR A 164 20.35 -14.20 2.89
N TRP A 165 21.14 -13.40 2.15
CA TRP A 165 22.60 -13.45 2.18
C TRP A 165 23.14 -13.07 3.57
N VAL A 166 22.70 -11.93 4.11
CA VAL A 166 23.07 -11.44 5.44
C VAL A 166 22.66 -12.42 6.54
N ALA A 167 21.52 -13.10 6.40
CA ALA A 167 21.07 -14.10 7.36
C ALA A 167 22.00 -15.33 7.45
N ARG A 168 22.74 -15.66 6.38
CA ARG A 168 23.66 -16.81 6.31
C ARG A 168 25.05 -16.53 6.88
N LEU A 169 25.42 -15.26 7.06
CA LEU A 169 26.73 -14.90 7.60
C LEU A 169 26.90 -15.40 9.06
N PRO A 170 28.12 -15.76 9.50
CA PRO A 170 28.40 -16.18 10.87
C PRO A 170 28.14 -15.04 11.88
N LEU A 171 27.82 -15.38 13.13
CA LEU A 171 27.65 -14.40 14.22
C LEU A 171 29.04 -13.85 14.61
N ARG A 172 29.49 -12.83 13.88
CA ARG A 172 30.74 -12.11 14.09
C ARG A 172 30.48 -10.62 13.92
N ASP A 173 31.51 -9.83 14.22
CA ASP A 173 31.55 -8.39 14.03
C ASP A 173 31.22 -7.99 12.58
N ALA A 174 30.95 -6.69 12.41
CA ALA A 174 30.63 -6.16 11.11
C ALA A 174 31.78 -6.43 10.12
N PRO A 175 31.49 -6.88 8.88
CA PRO A 175 32.52 -7.02 7.85
C PRO A 175 33.31 -5.72 7.69
N SER A 176 34.58 -5.80 7.32
CA SER A 176 35.45 -4.61 7.16
C SER A 176 34.94 -3.60 6.13
N TRP A 177 34.13 -4.02 5.15
CA TRP A 177 33.49 -3.10 4.21
C TRP A 177 32.30 -2.35 4.81
N TRP A 178 31.68 -2.85 5.89
CA TRP A 178 30.55 -2.20 6.55
C TRP A 178 30.97 -0.89 7.23
N SER A 179 32.13 -0.89 7.87
CA SER A 179 32.72 0.32 8.45
C SER A 179 33.18 1.31 7.37
N ARG A 180 33.59 0.83 6.18
CA ARG A 180 33.89 1.71 5.02
C ARG A 180 32.66 2.47 4.51
N LEU A 181 31.45 1.96 4.74
CA LEU A 181 30.20 2.68 4.43
C LEU A 181 29.82 3.72 5.50
N GLY A 182 30.67 3.94 6.51
CA GLY A 182 30.38 4.82 7.64
C GLY A 182 29.27 4.29 8.57
N LEU A 183 28.97 2.98 8.49
CA LEU A 183 27.93 2.36 9.31
C LEU A 183 28.54 1.68 10.53
N GLY A 184 28.05 2.03 11.72
CA GLY A 184 28.52 1.43 12.97
C GLY A 184 28.03 -0.01 13.20
N GLU A 185 28.68 -0.72 14.12
CA GLU A 185 28.34 -2.11 14.49
C GLU A 185 26.90 -2.27 15.01
N ARG A 186 26.35 -1.24 15.67
CA ARG A 186 24.96 -1.27 16.14
C ARG A 186 23.99 -1.45 14.96
N ARG A 187 24.22 -0.75 13.84
CA ARG A 187 23.38 -0.88 12.63
C ARG A 187 23.56 -2.25 11.99
N TRP A 188 24.77 -2.80 11.99
CA TRP A 188 25.02 -4.17 11.54
C TRP A 188 24.23 -5.18 12.37
N ARG A 189 24.29 -5.09 13.70
CA ARG A 189 23.56 -5.97 14.62
C ARG A 189 22.05 -5.92 14.38
N VAL A 190 21.50 -4.72 14.18
CA VAL A 190 20.09 -4.53 13.84
C VAL A 190 19.75 -5.21 12.50
N LEU A 191 20.52 -4.93 11.44
CA LEU A 191 20.31 -5.54 10.11
C LEU A 191 20.37 -7.08 10.20
N ARG A 192 21.32 -7.63 10.96
CA ARG A 192 21.47 -9.07 11.18
C ARG A 192 20.26 -9.68 11.88
N VAL A 193 19.75 -9.02 12.92
CA VAL A 193 18.53 -9.47 13.63
C VAL A 193 17.33 -9.44 12.67
N VAL A 194 17.18 -8.36 11.89
CA VAL A 194 16.12 -8.25 10.88
C VAL A 194 16.24 -9.35 9.83
N ALA A 195 17.42 -9.57 9.26
CA ALA A 195 17.70 -10.60 8.25
C ALA A 195 17.40 -12.02 8.74
N ARG A 196 17.83 -12.37 9.96
CA ARG A 196 17.54 -13.69 10.55
C ARG A 196 16.06 -13.88 10.83
N ARG A 197 15.39 -12.86 11.39
CA ARG A 197 13.93 -12.89 11.60
C ARG A 197 13.18 -13.00 10.29
N PHE A 198 13.60 -12.27 9.26
CA PHE A 198 13.05 -12.35 7.91
C PHE A 198 13.16 -13.77 7.36
N ARG A 199 14.37 -14.37 7.34
CA ARG A 199 14.59 -15.73 6.85
C ARG A 199 13.78 -16.78 7.62
N HIS A 200 13.68 -16.64 8.94
CA HIS A 200 12.91 -17.58 9.75
C HIS A 200 11.40 -17.47 9.47
N ARG A 201 10.89 -16.25 9.31
CA ARG A 201 9.47 -16.01 9.01
C ARG A 201 9.10 -16.39 7.57
N SER A 202 9.98 -16.14 6.61
CA SER A 202 9.73 -16.46 5.20
C SER A 202 9.71 -17.97 4.94
N LYS A 203 10.37 -18.79 5.77
CA LYS A 203 10.27 -20.26 5.69
C LYS A 203 8.84 -20.79 5.74
N ALA A 204 7.95 -20.14 6.49
CA ALA A 204 6.54 -20.54 6.53
C ALA A 204 5.84 -20.42 5.16
N LEU A 205 6.39 -19.59 4.26
CA LEU A 205 5.88 -19.41 2.89
C LEU A 205 6.41 -20.47 1.91
N GLU A 206 7.49 -21.20 2.25
CA GLU A 206 8.11 -22.21 1.38
C GLU A 206 7.23 -23.47 1.23
N HIS A 207 6.26 -23.68 2.13
CA HIS A 207 5.37 -24.84 2.16
C HIS A 207 3.96 -24.58 1.59
N LEU A 208 3.77 -23.43 0.92
CA LEU A 208 2.47 -23.09 0.33
C LEU A 208 2.16 -24.00 -0.87
N SER A 209 0.95 -24.56 -0.89
CA SER A 209 0.46 -25.33 -2.03
C SER A 209 0.38 -24.47 -3.30
N LEU A 210 0.51 -25.10 -4.48
CA LEU A 210 0.40 -24.41 -5.77
C LEU A 210 -0.97 -23.72 -5.93
N THR A 211 -2.05 -24.32 -5.43
CA THR A 211 -3.39 -23.74 -5.44
C THR A 211 -3.47 -22.47 -4.57
N THR A 212 -2.83 -22.48 -3.39
CA THR A 212 -2.76 -21.30 -2.53
C THR A 212 -1.94 -20.19 -3.20
N LEU A 213 -0.80 -20.54 -3.82
CA LEU A 213 0.04 -19.61 -4.55
C LEU A 213 -0.71 -18.99 -5.75
N ALA A 214 -1.44 -19.80 -6.51
CA ALA A 214 -2.28 -19.32 -7.62
C ALA A 214 -3.37 -18.36 -7.12
N GLY A 215 -4.05 -18.71 -6.02
CA GLY A 215 -5.04 -17.82 -5.39
C GLY A 215 -4.44 -16.50 -4.91
N ILE A 216 -3.24 -16.52 -4.31
CA ILE A 216 -2.49 -15.32 -3.91
C ILE A 216 -2.14 -14.47 -5.14
N GLY A 217 -1.68 -15.10 -6.22
CA GLY A 217 -1.36 -14.44 -7.48
C GLY A 217 -2.57 -13.75 -8.09
N VAL A 218 -3.68 -14.47 -8.25
CA VAL A 218 -4.94 -13.91 -8.77
C VAL A 218 -5.44 -12.76 -7.90
N ALA A 219 -5.49 -12.94 -6.59
CA ALA A 219 -5.92 -11.89 -5.66
C ALA A 219 -5.02 -10.65 -5.73
N THR A 220 -3.72 -10.84 -5.96
CA THR A 220 -2.76 -9.74 -6.16
C THR A 220 -3.00 -9.01 -7.47
N VAL A 221 -3.20 -9.73 -8.58
CA VAL A 221 -3.50 -9.13 -9.89
C VAL A 221 -4.82 -8.36 -9.83
N VAL A 222 -5.87 -8.93 -9.23
CA VAL A 222 -7.16 -8.25 -9.03
C VAL A 222 -6.99 -6.97 -8.23
N HIS A 223 -6.23 -7.02 -7.14
CA HIS A 223 -5.95 -5.83 -6.34
C HIS A 223 -5.24 -4.74 -7.17
N ILE A 224 -4.14 -5.08 -7.83
CA ILE A 224 -3.33 -4.13 -8.62
C ILE A 224 -4.18 -3.54 -9.76
N ALA A 225 -4.91 -4.39 -10.49
CA ALA A 225 -5.79 -3.96 -11.57
C ALA A 225 -6.90 -3.03 -11.05
N GLY A 226 -7.57 -3.39 -9.95
CA GLY A 226 -8.58 -2.54 -9.30
C GLY A 226 -8.01 -1.17 -8.93
N ARG A 227 -6.83 -1.14 -8.32
CA ARG A 227 -6.17 0.11 -7.92
C ARG A 227 -5.82 1.02 -9.10
N LEU A 228 -5.32 0.43 -10.19
CA LEU A 228 -4.97 1.16 -11.41
C LEU A 228 -6.19 1.59 -12.22
N ALA A 229 -7.27 0.81 -12.18
CA ALA A 229 -8.50 1.08 -12.92
C ALA A 229 -9.31 2.27 -12.39
N VAL A 230 -9.07 2.74 -11.15
CA VAL A 230 -9.82 3.86 -10.57
C VAL A 230 -9.77 5.12 -11.44
N LEU A 231 -8.57 5.52 -11.91
CA LEU A 231 -8.44 6.75 -12.70
C LEU A 231 -9.06 6.62 -14.11
N PRO A 232 -8.78 5.56 -14.90
CA PRO A 232 -9.48 5.30 -16.15
C PRO A 232 -11.00 5.19 -15.98
N ALA A 233 -11.48 4.58 -14.89
CA ALA A 233 -12.90 4.48 -14.60
C ALA A 233 -13.55 5.87 -14.42
N LEU A 234 -12.89 6.78 -13.70
CA LEU A 234 -13.36 8.16 -13.51
C LEU A 234 -13.35 8.96 -14.82
N ALA A 235 -12.40 8.68 -15.70
CA ALA A 235 -12.22 9.38 -16.97
C ALA A 235 -13.00 8.73 -18.14
N VAL A 236 -13.80 7.68 -17.88
CA VAL A 236 -14.51 6.95 -18.94
C VAL A 236 -15.41 7.87 -19.75
N GLY A 237 -15.31 7.79 -21.09
CA GLY A 237 -16.05 8.64 -22.03
C GLY A 237 -15.55 10.08 -22.15
N ARG A 238 -14.47 10.46 -21.45
CA ARG A 238 -13.84 11.81 -21.55
C ARG A 238 -12.50 11.79 -22.26
N VAL A 239 -11.84 10.62 -22.31
CA VAL A 239 -10.56 10.40 -22.97
C VAL A 239 -10.64 9.19 -23.89
N HIS A 240 -9.89 9.24 -24.98
CA HIS A 240 -9.86 8.21 -26.01
C HIS A 240 -8.42 7.97 -26.47
N GLY A 241 -8.17 6.80 -27.08
CA GLY A 241 -6.87 6.45 -27.65
C GLY A 241 -5.74 6.45 -26.62
N ASP A 242 -4.60 7.04 -26.99
CA ASP A 242 -3.35 7.00 -26.21
C ASP A 242 -3.46 7.64 -24.81
N ALA A 243 -4.46 8.52 -24.61
CA ALA A 243 -4.73 9.09 -23.30
C ALA A 243 -5.07 8.02 -22.25
N ILE A 244 -5.75 6.92 -22.64
CA ILE A 244 -6.08 5.82 -21.73
C ILE A 244 -4.80 5.12 -21.26
N ALA A 245 -3.83 4.91 -22.15
CA ALA A 245 -2.54 4.32 -21.80
C ALA A 245 -1.78 5.18 -20.77
N SER A 246 -1.83 6.50 -20.93
CA SER A 246 -1.29 7.46 -19.94
C SER A 246 -2.02 7.38 -18.60
N LEU A 247 -3.34 7.25 -18.59
CA LEU A 247 -4.13 7.13 -17.35
C LEU A 247 -3.90 5.83 -16.60
N ILE A 248 -3.37 4.79 -17.25
CA ILE A 248 -2.93 3.54 -16.58
C ILE A 248 -1.45 3.67 -16.15
N GLY A 249 -0.60 4.23 -17.01
CA GLY A 249 0.84 4.33 -16.79
C GLY A 249 1.25 5.30 -15.68
N TRP A 250 0.64 6.48 -15.60
CA TRP A 250 0.99 7.45 -14.56
C TRP A 250 0.69 6.95 -13.14
N PRO A 251 -0.46 6.29 -12.87
CA PRO A 251 -0.67 5.61 -11.59
C PRO A 251 0.40 4.57 -11.25
N PHE A 252 0.92 3.79 -12.21
CA PHE A 252 2.05 2.90 -11.93
C PHE A 252 3.27 3.68 -11.40
N LEU A 253 3.66 4.76 -12.07
CA LEU A 253 4.79 5.58 -11.65
C LEU A 253 4.57 6.14 -10.24
N LEU A 254 3.39 6.68 -9.98
CA LEU A 254 3.14 7.47 -8.79
C LEU A 254 2.85 6.58 -7.58
N LEU A 255 2.26 5.40 -7.78
CA LEU A 255 2.05 4.43 -6.71
C LEU A 255 3.32 3.65 -6.38
N TYR A 256 4.06 3.15 -7.37
CA TYR A 256 5.23 2.29 -7.14
C TYR A 256 6.55 3.07 -7.11
N GLY A 257 6.74 4.04 -8.00
CA GLY A 257 7.87 4.96 -7.92
C GLY A 257 7.80 5.84 -6.68
N GLY A 258 6.60 6.33 -6.34
CA GLY A 258 6.38 7.07 -5.09
C GLY A 258 6.71 6.26 -3.83
N ALA A 259 6.47 4.94 -3.83
CA ALA A 259 6.81 4.07 -2.71
C ALA A 259 8.33 3.89 -2.49
N MET A 260 9.16 4.18 -3.50
CA MET A 260 10.62 4.11 -3.41
C MET A 260 11.23 5.39 -2.83
N VAL A 261 10.48 6.50 -2.80
CA VAL A 261 10.93 7.78 -2.27
C VAL A 261 10.42 7.92 -0.83
N PRO A 262 11.25 8.35 0.14
CA PRO A 262 10.84 8.51 1.52
C PRO A 262 10.02 9.80 1.75
N THR A 263 8.99 10.03 0.93
CA THR A 263 8.06 11.15 1.09
C THR A 263 6.92 10.76 2.05
N PRO A 264 6.45 11.71 2.89
CA PRO A 264 5.19 11.52 3.60
C PRO A 264 4.06 11.25 2.61
N ALA A 265 3.18 10.29 2.94
CA ALA A 265 2.10 9.86 2.04
C ALA A 265 1.10 10.98 1.66
N ALA A 266 1.03 12.05 2.47
CA ALA A 266 0.19 13.24 2.29
C ALA A 266 0.99 14.53 2.02
N GLY A 267 2.19 14.42 1.46
CA GLY A 267 3.12 15.55 1.33
C GLY A 267 2.92 16.49 0.12
N GLY A 268 1.86 16.34 -0.67
CA GLY A 268 1.59 17.18 -1.85
C GLY A 268 2.46 16.90 -3.08
N ALA A 269 3.62 16.25 -2.92
CA ALA A 269 4.53 15.93 -4.02
C ALA A 269 3.92 14.96 -5.04
N ILE A 270 3.12 13.99 -4.59
CA ILE A 270 2.46 13.04 -5.48
C ILE A 270 1.33 13.74 -6.25
N GLU A 271 0.61 14.67 -5.62
CA GLU A 271 -0.43 15.52 -6.23
C GLU A 271 0.16 16.44 -7.30
N ALA A 272 1.27 17.12 -7.01
CA ALA A 272 1.98 17.95 -7.99
C ALA A 272 2.52 17.10 -9.15
N GLY A 273 3.09 15.92 -8.85
CA GLY A 273 3.54 14.96 -9.85
C GLY A 273 2.42 14.50 -10.77
N PHE A 274 1.25 14.18 -10.22
CA PHE A 274 0.05 13.82 -11.00
C PHE A 274 -0.45 14.96 -11.89
N ALA A 275 -0.52 16.18 -11.35
CA ALA A 275 -0.97 17.35 -12.09
C ALA A 275 -0.03 17.64 -13.27
N ALA A 276 1.29 17.61 -13.06
CA ALA A 276 2.27 17.80 -14.12
C ALA A 276 2.22 16.68 -15.17
N ALA A 277 2.10 15.43 -14.73
CA ALA A 277 2.02 14.24 -15.57
C ALA A 277 0.82 14.22 -16.52
N LEU A 278 -0.34 14.69 -16.04
CA LEU A 278 -1.61 14.60 -16.78
C LEU A 278 -2.05 15.92 -17.40
N ALA A 279 -1.33 17.02 -17.19
CA ALA A 279 -1.67 18.32 -17.77
C ALA A 279 -1.72 18.33 -19.30
N SER A 280 -0.96 17.46 -19.97
CA SER A 280 -0.97 17.29 -21.43
C SER A 280 -1.96 16.23 -21.91
N VAL A 281 -2.54 15.45 -21.00
CA VAL A 281 -3.42 14.30 -21.30
C VAL A 281 -4.88 14.64 -21.07
N LEU A 282 -5.18 15.42 -20.02
CA LEU A 282 -6.53 15.80 -19.63
C LEU A 282 -6.76 17.29 -19.89
N PRO A 283 -7.97 17.69 -20.31
CA PRO A 283 -8.37 19.09 -20.32
C PRO A 283 -8.19 19.70 -18.93
N ARG A 284 -7.70 20.95 -18.85
CA ARG A 284 -7.46 21.65 -17.57
C ARG A 284 -8.69 21.70 -16.66
N ALA A 285 -9.88 21.80 -17.27
CA ALA A 285 -11.16 21.81 -16.56
C ALA A 285 -11.48 20.47 -15.86
N ASP A 286 -11.03 19.34 -16.40
CA ASP A 286 -11.30 18.00 -15.87
C ASP A 286 -10.18 17.51 -14.94
N LEU A 287 -8.95 17.99 -15.13
CA LEU A 287 -7.76 17.53 -14.42
C LEU A 287 -7.92 17.61 -12.88
N GLY A 288 -8.35 18.76 -12.35
CA GLY A 288 -8.51 18.96 -10.92
C GLY A 288 -9.55 18.01 -10.29
N GLY A 289 -10.72 17.87 -10.94
CA GLY A 289 -11.81 17.01 -10.47
C GLY A 289 -11.49 15.52 -10.54
N LEU A 290 -10.91 15.06 -11.65
CA LEU A 290 -10.52 13.66 -11.80
C LEU A 290 -9.43 13.27 -10.80
N LEU A 291 -8.44 14.15 -10.57
CA LEU A 291 -7.40 13.90 -9.57
C LEU A 291 -7.94 13.90 -8.15
N LEU A 292 -8.88 14.81 -7.82
CA LEU A 292 -9.53 14.84 -6.52
C LEU A 292 -10.28 13.54 -6.24
N TRP A 293 -11.16 13.13 -7.17
CA TRP A 293 -11.92 11.89 -7.00
C TRP A 293 -11.03 10.66 -6.97
N TRP A 294 -9.99 10.63 -7.81
CA TRP A 294 -9.01 9.55 -7.76
C TRP A 294 -8.34 9.47 -6.38
N ARG A 295 -7.99 10.59 -5.75
CA ARG A 295 -7.47 10.62 -4.37
C ARG A 295 -8.50 10.23 -3.33
N VAL A 296 -9.77 10.58 -3.50
CA VAL A 296 -10.85 10.13 -2.62
C VAL A 296 -10.86 8.60 -2.56
N TYR A 297 -10.89 7.93 -3.71
CA TYR A 297 -10.93 6.47 -3.76
C TYR A 297 -9.60 5.82 -3.37
N THR A 298 -8.45 6.34 -3.80
CA THR A 298 -7.16 5.65 -3.60
C THR A 298 -6.42 6.02 -2.32
N PHE A 299 -6.83 7.08 -1.62
CA PHE A 299 -6.15 7.57 -0.42
C PHE A 299 -7.10 8.04 0.69
N TYR A 300 -7.95 9.04 0.46
CA TYR A 300 -8.71 9.66 1.57
C TYR A 300 -9.75 8.73 2.18
N ALA A 301 -10.56 8.03 1.38
CA ALA A 301 -11.57 7.11 1.90
C ALA A 301 -10.93 5.93 2.67
N PRO A 302 -9.90 5.23 2.15
CA PRO A 302 -9.13 4.26 2.92
C PRO A 302 -8.57 4.79 4.24
N ALA A 303 -7.96 5.98 4.20
CA ALA A 303 -7.32 6.57 5.36
C ALA A 303 -8.35 6.90 6.45
N LEU A 304 -9.51 7.45 6.05
CA LEU A 304 -10.63 7.76 6.95
C LEU A 304 -11.21 6.49 7.57
N LEU A 305 -11.55 5.50 6.75
CA LEU A 305 -12.10 4.22 7.22
C LEU A 305 -11.11 3.51 8.15
N GLY A 306 -9.84 3.43 7.76
CA GLY A 306 -8.76 2.86 8.54
C GLY A 306 -8.51 3.57 9.87
N GLY A 307 -8.49 4.91 9.83
CA GLY A 307 -8.36 5.74 11.02
C GLY A 307 -9.51 5.53 11.99
N ALA A 308 -10.75 5.47 11.49
CA ALA A 308 -11.93 5.16 12.29
C ALA A 308 -11.83 3.77 12.95
N ILE A 309 -11.40 2.74 12.22
CA ILE A 309 -11.19 1.39 12.76
C ILE A 309 -10.14 1.38 13.87
N LEU A 310 -9.03 2.10 13.70
CA LEU A 310 -7.98 2.18 14.71
C LEU A 310 -8.45 2.90 15.97
N ILE A 311 -9.20 3.99 15.82
CA ILE A 311 -9.74 4.76 16.95
C ILE A 311 -10.82 3.97 17.69
N LEU A 312 -11.84 3.50 16.96
CA LEU A 312 -12.97 2.77 17.55
C LEU A 312 -12.54 1.41 18.08
N GLY A 313 -11.70 0.68 17.34
CA GLY A 313 -11.17 -0.60 17.76
C GLY A 313 -10.20 -0.49 18.95
N GLY A 314 -9.49 0.63 19.09
CA GLY A 314 -8.69 0.93 20.29
C GLY A 314 -9.57 1.06 21.54
N VAL A 315 -10.67 1.82 21.43
CA VAL A 315 -11.65 2.01 22.52
C VAL A 315 -12.31 0.68 22.93
N ILE A 316 -12.69 -0.16 21.96
CA ILE A 316 -13.28 -1.48 22.23
C ILE A 316 -12.26 -2.44 22.87
N TRP A 317 -10.98 -2.34 22.49
CA TRP A 317 -9.93 -3.19 23.05
C TRP A 317 -9.58 -2.83 24.50
N GLU A 318 -9.50 -1.55 24.82
CA GLU A 318 -9.26 -1.09 26.20
C GLU A 318 -10.40 -1.50 27.14
N THR A 319 -11.65 -1.44 26.68
CA THR A 319 -12.81 -1.89 27.46
C THR A 319 -12.85 -3.41 27.64
N HIS A 320 -12.44 -4.20 26.63
CA HIS A 320 -12.31 -5.66 26.76
C HIS A 320 -11.13 -6.09 27.65
N LYS A 321 -10.03 -5.34 27.68
CA LYS A 321 -8.92 -5.53 28.63
C LYS A 321 -9.30 -5.13 30.05
N ALA A 322 -10.08 -4.07 30.23
CA ALA A 322 -10.54 -3.65 31.55
C ALA A 322 -11.53 -4.65 32.18
N THR A 323 -12.25 -5.42 31.35
CA THR A 323 -13.22 -6.43 31.79
C THR A 323 -12.63 -7.84 31.95
N ARG A 324 -11.48 -8.12 31.33
CA ARG A 324 -10.68 -9.33 31.60
C ARG A 324 -9.62 -8.95 32.63
N GLY A 325 -9.87 -9.27 33.91
CA GLY A 325 -8.90 -9.07 35.00
C GLY A 325 -7.51 -9.64 34.66
N PRO A 326 -6.46 -9.22 35.40
CA PRO A 326 -5.09 -9.65 35.12
C PRO A 326 -5.00 -11.18 35.02
N PRO A 327 -4.14 -11.71 34.15
CA PRO A 327 -3.99 -13.16 34.00
C PRO A 327 -3.65 -13.76 35.37
N GLU A 328 -4.42 -14.77 35.79
CA GLU A 328 -4.09 -15.56 36.97
C GLU A 328 -2.66 -16.07 36.81
N VAL A 329 -1.81 -15.63 37.74
CA VAL A 329 -0.47 -16.16 37.90
C VAL A 329 -0.67 -17.58 38.42
N VAL A 330 -0.56 -18.56 37.54
CA VAL A 330 -0.44 -19.96 37.95
C VAL A 330 0.98 -20.10 38.49
N GLU A 331 1.10 -20.10 39.83
CA GLU A 331 2.31 -20.48 40.56
C GLU A 331 2.70 -21.94 40.30
#